data_AF-S2S036-F1
#
_entry.id   AF-S2S036-F1
#
_cell.length_a   1.000
_cell.length_b   1.000
_cell.length_c   1.000
_cell.angle_alpha   90.00
_cell.angle_beta   90.00
_cell.angle_gamma   90.00
#
_symmetry.space_group_name_H-M   'P 1'
#
loop_
_entity.id
_entity.type
_entity.pdbx_description
1 polymer ?
#
loop_
_entity_poly.entity_id
_entity_poly.type
_entity_poly.pdbx_seq_one_letter_code
_entity_poly.pdbx_strand_id
1 'polypeptide(L)'
;MPLLQTDQQQAIYSHIAKHQRRYRNPPPNTWVAFSTSSRGYKMVPHLALGFWDDRLFLWLSVLRESKPASRVLTGITAMATTLPGKWQVAGEHTDKAMLPLTSANLATVGARFQTIKKAEFLLGKVYLADDPILADPVRLWQDIQQRVVALKPMFDQLVQNV
;
A
#
# COMPACT_ATOMS: atom_id res chain seq x y z
N MET A 1 -9.04 4.67 13.60
CA MET A 1 -9.45 3.84 12.45
C MET A 1 -9.54 2.39 12.97
N PRO A 2 -10.74 1.85 13.28
CA PRO A 2 -10.89 0.64 14.10
C PRO A 2 -10.19 -0.61 13.56
N LEU A 3 -10.18 -0.79 12.24
CA LEU A 3 -9.55 -1.95 11.59
C LEU A 3 -8.03 -2.00 11.71
N LEU A 4 -7.40 -0.87 12.01
CA LEU A 4 -5.95 -0.73 12.12
C LEU A 4 -5.51 -0.43 13.56
N GLN A 5 -6.43 -0.51 14.53
CA GLN A 5 -6.04 -0.41 15.93
C GLN A 5 -5.13 -1.58 16.30
N THR A 6 -4.04 -1.28 16.98
CA THR A 6 -3.12 -2.28 17.54
C THR A 6 -3.39 -2.40 19.03
N ASP A 7 -3.13 -3.57 19.59
CA ASP A 7 -3.15 -3.79 21.05
C ASP A 7 -2.13 -2.89 21.78
N GLN A 8 -1.14 -2.38 21.04
CA GLN A 8 -0.09 -1.49 21.51
C GLN A 8 -0.50 0.00 21.56
N GLN A 9 -1.78 0.33 21.36
CA GLN A 9 -2.31 1.72 21.38
C GLN A 9 -1.62 2.68 20.41
N GLN A 10 -0.96 2.18 19.37
CA GLN A 10 -0.27 3.05 18.43
C GLN A 10 -1.30 3.79 17.57
N ALA A 11 -1.30 5.12 17.65
CA ALA A 11 -2.28 5.95 16.98
C ALA A 11 -2.13 5.88 15.44
N ILE A 12 -3.25 5.68 14.75
CA ILE A 12 -3.32 5.70 13.28
C ILE A 12 -4.00 6.98 12.82
N TYR A 13 -3.31 7.74 11.99
CA TYR A 13 -3.74 9.02 11.44
C TYR A 13 -4.08 8.88 9.95
N SER A 14 -5.15 9.54 9.52
CA SER A 14 -5.52 9.64 8.11
C SER A 14 -4.93 10.90 7.47
N HIS A 15 -4.43 10.74 6.26
CA HIS A 15 -3.81 11.81 5.46
C HIS A 15 -4.38 11.78 4.05
N ILE A 16 -5.15 12.80 3.67
CA ILE A 16 -5.61 12.93 2.29
C ILE A 16 -4.45 13.43 1.43
N ALA A 17 -4.22 12.79 0.28
CA ALA A 17 -3.20 13.20 -0.68
C ALA A 17 -3.45 14.65 -1.11
N LYS A 18 -2.50 15.53 -0.73
CA LYS A 18 -2.54 16.95 -1.07
C LYS A 18 -1.81 17.16 -2.38
N HIS A 19 -2.54 17.47 -3.44
CA HIS A 19 -2.01 17.76 -4.78
C HIS A 19 -1.42 19.18 -4.92
N GLN A 20 -0.98 19.76 -3.80
CA GLN A 20 -0.60 21.18 -3.64
C GLN A 20 0.59 21.62 -4.49
N ARG A 21 1.35 20.69 -5.09
CA ARG A 21 2.51 20.99 -5.96
C ARG A 21 2.24 20.78 -7.46
N ARG A 22 1.01 20.41 -7.84
CA ARG A 22 0.63 20.08 -9.22
C ARG A 22 -0.24 21.23 -9.77
N TYR A 23 0.39 22.33 -10.19
CA TYR A 23 -0.32 23.48 -10.76
C TYR A 23 -0.70 23.27 -12.24
N ARG A 24 0.17 22.60 -13.01
CA ARG A 24 0.03 22.49 -14.48
C ARG A 24 -0.57 21.17 -14.97
N ASN A 25 -0.29 20.06 -14.30
CA ASN A 25 -0.77 18.74 -14.69
C ASN A 25 -1.64 18.17 -13.56
N PRO A 26 -2.92 17.89 -13.79
CA PRO A 26 -3.75 17.26 -12.77
C PRO A 26 -3.12 15.93 -12.35
N PRO A 27 -3.16 15.60 -11.06
CA PRO A 27 -2.66 14.33 -10.55
C PRO A 27 -3.50 13.19 -11.16
N PRO A 28 -2.85 12.12 -11.67
CA PRO A 28 -3.57 11.03 -12.32
C PRO A 28 -4.32 10.12 -11.34
N ASN A 29 -4.12 10.32 -10.03
CA ASN A 29 -4.73 9.57 -8.95
C ASN A 29 -4.88 10.42 -7.68
N THR A 30 -5.72 9.95 -6.76
CA THR A 30 -5.84 10.51 -5.41
C THR A 30 -6.09 9.40 -4.40
N TRP A 31 -5.74 9.63 -3.13
CA TRP A 31 -5.89 8.62 -2.08
C TRP A 31 -6.01 9.25 -0.70
N VAL A 32 -6.49 8.44 0.24
CA VAL A 32 -6.28 8.62 1.68
C VAL A 32 -5.23 7.62 2.14
N ALA A 33 -4.23 8.10 2.87
CA ALA A 33 -3.21 7.28 3.50
C ALA A 33 -3.49 7.13 5.01
N PHE A 34 -3.12 5.99 5.57
CA PHE A 34 -3.22 5.68 7.00
C PHE A 34 -1.85 5.28 7.52
N SER A 35 -1.32 6.05 8.47
CA SER A 35 0.03 5.84 9.01
C SER A 35 0.10 6.10 10.51
N THR A 36 1.21 5.73 11.13
CA THR A 36 1.47 5.96 12.57
C THR A 36 1.96 7.38 12.89
N SER A 37 2.18 8.21 11.87
CA SER A 37 2.69 9.58 12.05
C SER A 37 1.57 10.60 11.88
N SER A 38 1.42 11.49 12.86
CA SER A 38 0.46 12.60 12.82
C SER A 38 0.86 13.70 11.83
N ARG A 39 2.14 13.76 11.40
CA ARG A 39 2.69 14.82 10.55
C ARG A 39 2.60 14.52 9.06
N GLY A 40 2.49 13.26 8.68
CA GLY A 40 2.42 12.83 7.30
C GLY A 40 2.72 11.34 7.13
N TYR A 41 2.45 10.82 5.94
CA TYR A 41 2.53 9.38 5.66
C TYR A 41 3.77 8.98 4.84
N LYS A 42 4.35 9.87 4.03
CA LYS A 42 5.39 9.50 3.04
C LYS A 42 6.69 8.96 3.63
N MET A 43 7.04 9.39 4.85
CA MET A 43 8.29 9.03 5.52
C MET A 43 8.17 7.72 6.33
N VAL A 44 6.99 7.11 6.40
CA VAL A 44 6.72 5.90 7.18
C VAL A 44 5.93 4.89 6.35
N PRO A 45 6.00 3.58 6.67
CA PRO A 45 5.07 2.61 6.12
C PRO A 45 3.62 3.06 6.33
N HIS A 46 2.77 2.83 5.34
CA HIS A 46 1.37 3.25 5.40
C HIS A 46 0.49 2.40 4.48
N LEU A 47 -0.80 2.36 4.81
CA LEU A 47 -1.82 1.91 3.87
C LEU A 47 -2.33 3.10 3.07
N ALA A 48 -2.68 2.88 1.80
CA ALA A 48 -3.27 3.88 0.93
C ALA A 48 -4.48 3.29 0.19
N LEU A 49 -5.65 3.88 0.38
CA LEU A 49 -6.86 3.60 -0.39
C LEU A 49 -7.12 4.77 -1.32
N GLY A 50 -7.18 4.50 -2.62
CA GLY A 50 -7.33 5.54 -3.62
C GLY A 50 -7.77 5.01 -4.97
N PHE A 51 -7.84 5.90 -5.95
CA PHE A 51 -8.24 5.53 -7.30
C PHE A 51 -7.45 6.31 -8.35
N TRP A 52 -7.35 5.68 -9.52
CA TRP A 52 -7.02 6.28 -10.79
C TRP A 52 -8.33 6.47 -11.59
N ASP A 53 -8.21 6.98 -12.81
CA ASP A 53 -9.26 6.99 -13.82
C ASP A 53 -9.82 5.60 -14.19
N ASP A 54 -9.03 4.53 -14.02
CA ASP A 54 -9.39 3.18 -14.48
C ASP A 54 -9.40 2.10 -13.39
N ARG A 55 -9.12 2.44 -12.13
CA ARG A 55 -9.04 1.46 -11.03
C ARG A 55 -9.13 2.07 -9.64
N LEU A 56 -9.72 1.32 -8.71
CA LEU A 56 -9.52 1.49 -7.28
C LEU A 56 -8.28 0.68 -6.83
N PHE A 57 -7.55 1.17 -5.84
CA PHE A 57 -6.44 0.45 -5.24
C PHE A 57 -6.44 0.56 -3.71
N LEU A 58 -5.98 -0.51 -3.08
CA LEU A 58 -5.52 -0.53 -1.70
C LEU A 58 -4.07 -1.00 -1.70
N TRP A 59 -3.14 -0.14 -1.26
CA TRP A 59 -1.71 -0.47 -1.18
C TRP A 59 -1.21 -0.43 0.27
N LEU A 60 -0.43 -1.42 0.67
CA LEU A 60 0.55 -1.30 1.73
C LEU A 60 1.86 -0.82 1.10
N SER A 61 2.33 0.35 1.53
CA SER A 61 3.37 1.11 0.84
C SER A 61 4.56 1.41 1.74
N VAL A 62 5.75 1.26 1.18
CA VAL A 62 7.02 1.81 1.68
C VAL A 62 7.61 2.63 0.55
N LEU A 63 7.54 3.96 0.68
CA LEU A 63 7.99 4.87 -0.37
C LEU A 63 9.50 5.11 -0.28
N ARG A 64 10.07 5.71 -1.32
CA ARG A 64 11.51 5.96 -1.40
C ARG A 64 11.97 6.92 -0.31
N GLU A 65 11.09 7.81 0.16
CA GLU A 65 11.35 8.74 1.25
C GLU A 65 11.40 8.04 2.62
N SER A 66 10.71 6.90 2.78
CA SER A 66 10.71 6.09 4.00
C SER A 66 11.78 5.00 4.00
N LYS A 67 12.91 5.18 3.28
CA LYS A 67 14.02 4.21 3.21
C LYS A 67 15.19 4.52 4.16
N PRO A 68 15.11 4.28 5.48
CA PRO A 68 16.28 4.42 6.36
C PRO A 68 16.99 3.10 6.71
N ALA A 69 16.54 1.91 6.31
CA ALA A 69 17.20 0.65 6.71
C ALA A 69 17.29 -0.41 5.60
N SER A 70 18.44 -1.07 5.49
CA SER A 70 18.71 -2.22 4.60
C SER A 70 17.82 -3.45 4.85
N ARG A 71 16.95 -3.39 5.86
CA ARG A 71 16.17 -4.51 6.41
C ARG A 71 14.68 -4.21 6.58
N VAL A 72 14.16 -3.10 6.03
CA VAL A 72 12.74 -2.72 6.23
C VAL A 72 11.75 -3.80 5.77
N LEU A 73 12.11 -4.61 4.76
CA LEU A 73 11.27 -5.72 4.27
C LEU A 73 11.50 -7.07 4.99
N THR A 74 12.25 -7.10 6.10
CA THR A 74 12.47 -8.34 6.88
C THR A 74 11.12 -8.94 7.31
N GLY A 75 10.93 -10.24 7.07
CA GLY A 75 9.69 -10.97 7.39
C GLY A 75 8.55 -10.79 6.39
N ILE A 76 8.52 -9.65 5.67
CA ILE A 76 7.41 -9.29 4.77
C ILE A 76 7.23 -10.29 3.64
N THR A 77 8.33 -10.77 3.04
CA THR A 77 8.25 -11.74 1.93
C THR A 77 7.55 -13.04 2.36
N ALA A 78 7.89 -13.57 3.54
CA ALA A 78 7.29 -14.80 4.04
C ALA A 78 5.79 -14.61 4.32
N MET A 79 5.41 -13.49 4.94
CA MET A 79 4.01 -13.15 5.23
C MET A 79 3.19 -12.94 3.94
N ALA A 80 3.77 -12.29 2.94
CA ALA A 80 3.10 -12.05 1.67
C ALA A 80 2.78 -13.36 0.92
N THR A 81 3.66 -14.38 1.01
CA THR A 81 3.43 -15.66 0.33
C THR A 81 2.29 -16.50 0.90
N THR A 82 1.81 -16.18 2.12
CA THR A 82 0.70 -16.90 2.76
C THR A 82 -0.64 -16.19 2.59
N LEU A 83 -0.68 -15.02 1.95
CA LEU A 83 -1.91 -14.27 1.73
C LEU A 83 -2.89 -15.03 0.81
N PRO A 84 -4.14 -15.25 1.24
CA PRO A 84 -5.14 -15.89 0.39
C PRO A 84 -5.72 -14.90 -0.63
N GLY A 85 -6.02 -15.40 -1.83
CA GLY A 85 -6.69 -14.65 -2.89
C GLY A 85 -5.74 -13.93 -3.85
N LYS A 86 -6.29 -12.98 -4.62
CA LYS A 86 -5.55 -12.28 -5.68
C LYS A 86 -5.00 -10.95 -5.16
N TRP A 87 -3.68 -10.80 -5.21
CA TRP A 87 -2.97 -9.61 -4.80
C TRP A 87 -2.01 -9.15 -5.88
N GLN A 88 -1.50 -7.94 -5.75
CA GLN A 88 -0.55 -7.32 -6.65
C GLN A 88 0.66 -6.79 -5.89
N VAL A 89 1.77 -6.65 -6.61
CA VAL A 89 2.96 -5.91 -6.17
C VAL A 89 3.30 -4.84 -7.20
N ALA A 90 3.84 -3.72 -6.74
CA ALA A 90 4.29 -2.64 -7.61
C ALA A 90 5.54 -1.96 -7.02
N GLY A 91 6.31 -1.29 -7.88
CA GLY A 91 7.57 -0.65 -7.52
C GLY A 91 7.54 0.88 -7.52
N GLU A 92 6.41 1.50 -7.86
CA GLU A 92 6.26 2.95 -8.02
C GLU A 92 4.78 3.34 -7.88
N HIS A 93 4.43 4.15 -6.88
CA HIS A 93 3.04 4.57 -6.62
C HIS A 93 2.50 5.61 -7.62
N THR A 94 3.39 6.19 -8.45
CA THR A 94 3.02 7.17 -9.48
C THR A 94 2.86 6.55 -10.88
N ASP A 95 2.95 5.22 -10.98
CA ASP A 95 2.73 4.45 -12.21
C ASP A 95 1.57 3.46 -12.00
N LYS A 96 0.83 3.16 -13.08
CA LYS A 96 -0.23 2.13 -13.10
C LYS A 96 0.34 0.71 -13.20
N ALA A 97 1.63 0.56 -13.50
CA ALA A 97 2.30 -0.73 -13.63
C ALA A 97 2.25 -1.54 -12.32
N MET A 98 1.70 -2.75 -12.42
CA MET A 98 1.56 -3.68 -11.31
C MET A 98 1.74 -5.11 -11.82
N LEU A 99 2.22 -5.99 -10.94
CA LEU A 99 2.41 -7.41 -11.23
C LEU A 99 1.52 -8.23 -10.29
N PRO A 100 1.05 -9.41 -10.70
CA PRO A 100 0.39 -10.33 -9.77
C PRO A 100 1.36 -10.71 -8.65
N LEU A 101 0.86 -10.84 -7.42
CA LEU A 101 1.66 -11.32 -6.29
C LEU A 101 2.01 -12.80 -6.51
N THR A 102 3.25 -13.03 -6.92
CA THR A 102 3.89 -14.34 -7.00
C THR A 102 5.23 -14.25 -6.28
N SER A 103 5.78 -15.38 -5.83
CA SER A 103 7.10 -15.39 -5.17
C SER A 103 8.19 -14.75 -6.04
N ALA A 104 8.13 -14.97 -7.36
CA ALA A 104 9.06 -14.37 -8.32
C ALA A 104 8.92 -12.85 -8.41
N ASN A 105 7.69 -12.34 -8.62
CA ASN A 105 7.46 -10.90 -8.74
C ASN A 105 7.77 -10.17 -7.44
N LEU A 106 7.44 -10.78 -6.30
CA LEU A 106 7.75 -10.25 -4.97
C LEU A 106 9.27 -10.15 -4.75
N ALA A 107 10.03 -11.19 -5.11
CA ALA A 107 11.49 -11.16 -5.05
C ALA A 107 12.09 -10.09 -5.96
N THR A 108 11.58 -9.96 -7.20
CA THR A 108 12.03 -8.94 -8.16
C THR A 108 11.79 -7.52 -7.64
N VAL A 109 10.57 -7.23 -7.16
CA VAL A 109 10.23 -5.89 -6.63
C VAL A 109 11.02 -5.61 -5.35
N GLY A 110 11.13 -6.58 -4.45
CA GLY A 110 11.92 -6.45 -3.22
C GLY A 110 13.41 -6.19 -3.47
N ALA A 111 14.03 -6.91 -4.40
CA ALA A 111 15.43 -6.69 -4.77
C ALA A 111 15.65 -5.31 -5.41
N ARG A 112 14.74 -4.86 -6.29
CA ARG A 112 14.78 -3.49 -6.84
C ARG A 112 14.63 -2.44 -5.75
N PHE A 113 13.73 -2.65 -4.80
CA PHE A 113 13.53 -1.72 -3.69
C PHE A 113 14.82 -1.54 -2.86
N GLN A 114 15.56 -2.63 -2.61
CA GLN A 114 16.82 -2.61 -1.88
C GLN A 114 17.98 -1.94 -2.64
N THR A 115 18.02 -2.10 -3.97
CA THR A 115 19.17 -1.69 -4.79
C THR A 115 19.00 -0.33 -5.48
N ILE A 116 17.77 0.03 -5.85
CA ILE A 116 17.47 1.25 -6.61
C ILE A 116 16.95 2.33 -5.67
N LYS A 117 17.70 3.42 -5.53
CA LYS A 117 17.36 4.56 -4.64
C LYS A 117 15.91 5.05 -4.82
N LYS A 118 15.44 5.18 -6.06
CA LYS A 118 14.11 5.67 -6.38
C LYS A 118 13.00 4.63 -6.31
N ALA A 119 13.30 3.33 -6.24
CA ALA A 119 12.26 2.30 -6.23
C ALA A 119 11.46 2.34 -4.93
N GLU A 120 10.22 1.87 -4.98
CA GLU A 120 9.32 1.78 -3.84
C GLU A 120 8.86 0.32 -3.70
N PHE A 121 8.21 0.01 -2.58
CA PHE A 121 7.61 -1.30 -2.37
C PHE A 121 6.13 -1.11 -2.08
N LEU A 122 5.29 -1.67 -2.94
CA LEU A 122 3.85 -1.67 -2.80
C LEU A 122 3.34 -3.10 -2.90
N LEU A 123 2.47 -3.48 -1.97
CA LEU A 123 1.77 -4.76 -1.98
C LEU A 123 0.30 -4.53 -1.64
N GLY A 124 -0.63 -5.06 -2.42
CA GLY A 124 -2.03 -4.73 -2.20
C GLY A 124 -3.00 -5.29 -3.23
N LYS A 125 -4.18 -4.68 -3.32
CA LYS A 125 -5.27 -5.10 -4.19
C LYS A 125 -5.67 -3.96 -5.11
N VAL A 126 -5.87 -4.29 -6.38
CA VAL A 126 -6.41 -3.40 -7.41
C VAL A 126 -7.72 -3.96 -7.94
N TYR A 127 -8.71 -3.09 -8.07
CA TYR A 127 -10.02 -3.36 -8.69
C TYR A 127 -10.10 -2.52 -9.95
N LEU A 128 -10.06 -3.15 -11.12
CA LEU A 128 -10.17 -2.46 -12.40
C LEU A 128 -11.61 -1.98 -12.60
N ALA A 129 -11.80 -0.97 -13.45
CA ALA A 129 -13.11 -0.38 -13.73
C ALA A 129 -14.17 -1.38 -14.24
N ASP A 130 -13.73 -2.51 -14.82
CA ASP A 130 -14.57 -3.60 -15.30
C ASP A 130 -14.74 -4.75 -14.29
N ASP A 131 -14.16 -4.64 -13.09
CA ASP A 131 -14.33 -5.65 -12.03
C ASP A 131 -15.80 -5.67 -11.57
N PRO A 132 -16.53 -6.79 -11.70
CA PRO A 132 -17.95 -6.86 -11.36
C PRO A 132 -18.26 -6.47 -9.92
N ILE A 133 -17.30 -6.58 -9.00
CA ILE A 133 -17.49 -6.17 -7.60
C ILE A 133 -17.81 -4.68 -7.46
N LEU A 134 -17.42 -3.84 -8.43
CA LEU A 134 -17.73 -2.41 -8.42
C LEU A 134 -19.23 -2.13 -8.57
N ALA A 135 -20.01 -3.08 -9.10
CA ALA A 135 -21.46 -2.98 -9.19
C ALA A 135 -22.17 -3.27 -7.85
N ASP A 136 -21.45 -3.81 -6.85
CA ASP A 136 -21.98 -4.10 -5.51
C ASP A 136 -21.17 -3.34 -4.45
N PRO A 137 -21.57 -2.11 -4.08
CA PRO A 137 -20.81 -1.28 -3.16
C PRO A 137 -20.69 -1.88 -1.76
N VAL A 138 -21.66 -2.71 -1.33
CA VAL A 138 -21.61 -3.38 -0.03
C VAL A 138 -20.55 -4.48 -0.06
N ARG A 139 -20.55 -5.31 -1.10
CA ARG A 139 -19.54 -6.35 -1.30
C ARG A 139 -18.14 -5.77 -1.48
N LEU A 140 -18.00 -4.70 -2.26
CA LEU A 140 -16.75 -3.98 -2.43
C LEU A 140 -16.20 -3.49 -1.09
N TRP A 141 -17.04 -2.83 -0.29
CA TRP A 141 -16.63 -2.34 1.01
C TRP A 141 -16.18 -3.47 1.95
N GLN A 142 -16.93 -4.57 1.99
CA GLN A 142 -16.56 -5.75 2.77
C GLN A 142 -15.22 -6.35 2.32
N ASP A 143 -14.97 -6.50 1.01
CA ASP A 143 -13.68 -7.00 0.52
C ASP A 143 -12.56 -6.04 0.90
N ILE A 144 -12.72 -4.71 0.72
CA ILE A 144 -11.70 -3.73 1.14
C ILE A 144 -11.37 -3.87 2.62
N GLN A 145 -12.37 -3.98 3.50
CA GLN A 145 -12.15 -4.16 4.94
C GLN A 145 -11.39 -5.46 5.24
N GLN A 146 -11.76 -6.57 4.58
CA GLN A 146 -11.04 -7.85 4.70
C GLN A 146 -9.59 -7.74 4.22
N ARG A 147 -9.35 -7.02 3.12
CA ARG A 147 -7.98 -6.79 2.60
C ARG A 147 -7.16 -5.94 3.58
N VAL A 148 -7.75 -4.91 4.18
CA VAL A 148 -7.09 -4.10 5.23
C VAL A 148 -6.69 -4.98 6.41
N VAL A 149 -7.59 -5.85 6.89
CA VAL A 149 -7.28 -6.80 7.98
C VAL A 149 -6.16 -7.77 7.58
N ALA A 150 -6.19 -8.30 6.36
CA ALA A 150 -5.15 -9.21 5.87
C ALA A 150 -3.78 -8.53 5.71
N LEU A 151 -3.74 -7.24 5.38
CA LEU A 151 -2.48 -6.47 5.29
C LEU A 151 -1.97 -6.02 6.65
N LYS A 152 -2.82 -5.95 7.68
CA LYS A 152 -2.47 -5.40 8.99
C LYS A 152 -1.23 -6.05 9.63
N PRO A 153 -1.05 -7.39 9.66
CA PRO A 153 0.15 -7.99 10.25
C PRO A 153 1.44 -7.50 9.58
N MET A 154 1.44 -7.36 8.25
CA MET A 154 2.60 -6.83 7.52
C MET A 154 2.80 -5.33 7.77
N PHE A 155 1.71 -4.56 7.89
CA PHE A 155 1.79 -3.16 8.27
C PHE A 155 2.44 -2.99 9.65
N ASP A 156 2.01 -3.77 10.65
CA ASP A 156 2.59 -3.75 12.00
C ASP A 156 4.09 -4.12 11.96
N GLN A 157 4.46 -5.18 11.22
CA GLN A 157 5.86 -5.58 11.04
C GLN A 157 6.70 -4.49 10.36
N LEU A 158 6.18 -3.85 9.31
CA LEU A 158 6.87 -2.76 8.62
C LEU A 158 7.11 -1.57 9.55
N VAL A 159 6.11 -1.21 10.36
CA VAL A 159 6.23 -0.13 11.35
C VAL A 159 7.30 -0.45 12.40
N GLN A 160 7.46 -1.71 12.81
CA GLN A 160 8.51 -2.12 13.74
C GLN A 160 9.90 -2.15 13.11
N ASN A 161 9.98 -2.33 11.79
CA ASN A 161 11.24 -2.40 11.06
C ASN A 161 11.86 -1.01 10.75
N VAL A 162 11.16 0.09 11.04
CA VAL A 162 11.60 1.49 10.81
C VAL A 162 11.78 2.25 12.11
#